data_AF-A0A1I6K1U8-F1
#
_entry.id   AF-A0A1I6K1U8-F1
#
_cell.length_a   1.000
_cell.length_b   1.000
_cell.length_c   1.000
_cell.angle_alpha   90.00
_cell.angle_beta   90.00
_cell.angle_gamma   90.00
#
_symmetry.space_group_name_H-M   'P 1'
#
loop_
_entity.id
_entity.type
_entity.pdbx_description
1 polymer ?
#
loop_
_entity_poly.entity_id
_entity_poly.type
_entity_poly.pdbx_seq_one_letter_code
_entity_poly.pdbx_strand_id
1 'polypeptide(L)' 'MPETTLDLRDVPPAERHPMIHSAFEALGSGEALEIVNDHEPKPLFYEFQAEVDAFDAENYDCERAEPGKFVATLPKV' A
#
# COMPACT_ATOMS: atom_id res chain seq x y z
N MET A 1 5.90 1.25 15.68
CA MET A 1 6.64 0.54 14.62
C MET A 1 6.88 1.57 13.53
N PRO A 2 8.03 1.59 12.85
CA PRO A 2 8.24 2.56 11.78
C PRO A 2 7.31 2.20 10.61
N GLU A 3 6.24 2.97 10.48
CA GLU A 3 5.39 2.99 9.29
C GLU A 3 6.16 3.71 8.17
N THR A 4 6.38 3.03 7.04
CA THR A 4 6.88 3.71 5.83
C THR A 4 5.67 4.26 5.10
N THR A 5 5.62 5.57 4.84
CA THR A 5 4.51 6.20 4.11
C THR A 5 4.95 6.64 2.72
N LEU A 6 4.16 6.30 1.69
CA LEU A 6 4.32 6.77 0.32
C LEU A 6 3.12 7.60 -0.12
N ASP A 7 3.34 8.86 -0.49
CA ASP A 7 2.32 9.67 -1.16
C ASP A 7 2.41 9.50 -2.69
N LEU A 8 1.36 8.94 -3.27
CA LEU A 8 1.28 8.54 -4.68
C LEU A 8 0.45 9.51 -5.54
N ARG A 9 -0.15 10.54 -4.94
CA ARG A 9 -1.11 11.42 -5.63
C ARG A 9 -0.49 12.15 -6.82
N ASP A 10 0.79 12.50 -6.71
CA ASP A 10 1.55 13.16 -7.79
C ASP A 10 2.42 12.18 -8.61
N VAL A 11 2.35 10.88 -8.31
CA VAL A 11 3.12 9.84 -9.00
C VAL A 11 2.35 9.36 -10.23
N PRO A 12 2.97 9.27 -11.42
CA PRO A 12 2.33 8.73 -12.61
C PRO A 12 1.77 7.32 -12.36
N PRO A 13 0.55 6.98 -12.84
CA PRO A 13 -0.08 5.69 -12.54
C PRO A 13 0.80 4.47 -12.85
N ALA A 14 1.58 4.52 -13.93
CA ALA A 14 2.48 3.43 -14.34
C ALA A 14 3.66 3.21 -13.38
N GLU A 15 4.02 4.21 -12.57
CA GLU A 15 5.15 4.17 -11.64
C GLU A 15 4.72 3.77 -10.23
N ARG A 16 3.42 3.90 -9.90
CA ARG A 16 2.90 3.62 -8.55
C ARG A 16 3.15 2.18 -8.13
N HIS A 17 2.69 1.19 -8.90
CA HIS A 17 2.83 -0.22 -8.51
C HIS A 17 4.29 -0.64 -8.31
N PRO A 18 5.24 -0.39 -9.25
CA PRO A 18 6.65 -0.71 -9.03
C PRO A 18 7.23 -0.06 -7.77
N MET A 19 6.85 1.19 -7.48
CA MET A 19 7.36 1.90 -6.31
C MET A 19 6.81 1.32 -4.99
N ILE A 20 5.53 0.96 -4.95
CA ILE A 20 4.90 0.31 -3.80
C ILE A 20 5.52 -1.06 -3.54
N HIS A 21 5.67 -1.89 -4.58
CA HIS A 21 6.31 -3.21 -4.46
C HIS A 21 7.74 -3.09 -3.92
N SER A 22 8.55 -2.18 -4.48
CA SER A 22 9.91 -1.96 -4.00
C SER A 22 9.97 -1.51 -2.55
N ALA A 23 9.05 -0.63 -2.12
CA ALA A 23 8.98 -0.20 -0.72
C ALA A 23 8.51 -1.31 0.21
N PHE A 24 7.53 -2.11 -0.20
CA PHE A 24 7.02 -3.24 0.58
C PHE A 24 8.06 -4.37 0.72
N GLU A 25 8.82 -4.65 -0.33
CA GLU A 25 9.93 -5.61 -0.30
C GLU A 25 10.99 -5.24 0.73
N ALA A 26 11.28 -3.94 0.89
CA ALA A 26 12.27 -3.41 1.83
C ALA A 26 11.83 -3.50 3.30
N LEU A 27 10.55 -3.72 3.58
CA LEU A 27 10.04 -3.87 4.95
C LEU A 27 10.48 -5.19 5.59
N GLY A 28 10.67 -5.17 6.91
CA GLY A 28 10.74 -6.36 7.74
C GLY A 28 9.37 -7.00 7.98
N SER A 29 9.38 -8.26 8.41
CA SER A 29 8.18 -8.93 8.94
C SER A 29 7.71 -8.20 10.22
N GLY A 30 6.41 -7.96 10.33
CA GLY A 30 5.78 -7.18 11.38
C GLY A 30 5.74 -5.66 11.13
N GLU A 31 6.28 -5.18 10.01
CA GLU A 31 6.17 -3.77 9.60
C GLU A 31 5.01 -3.55 8.61
N ALA A 32 4.68 -2.29 8.33
CA ALA A 32 3.61 -1.94 7.40
C ALA A 32 4.01 -0.76 6.50
N LEU A 33 3.51 -0.81 5.26
CA LEU A 33 3.58 0.28 4.28
C LEU A 33 2.26 1.01 4.29
N GLU A 34 2.27 2.32 4.54
CA GLU A 34 1.13 3.18 4.31
C GLU A 34 1.26 3.82 2.92
N ILE A 35 0.18 3.82 2.14
CA ILE A 35 0.11 4.54 0.87
C ILE A 35 -1.01 5.57 0.90
N VAL A 36 -0.73 6.75 0.38
CA VAL A 36 -1.73 7.81 0.15
C VAL A 36 -2.01 7.89 -1.34
N ASN A 37 -3.25 7.63 -1.73
CA ASN A 37 -3.67 7.57 -3.12
C ASN A 37 -4.85 8.52 -3.41
N ASP A 38 -4.97 8.96 -4.65
CA ASP A 38 -6.07 9.84 -5.12
C ASP A 38 -7.40 9.09 -5.34
N HIS A 39 -7.35 7.76 -5.34
CA HIS A 39 -8.50 6.86 -5.43
C HIS A 39 -8.30 5.61 -4.56
N GLU A 40 -9.39 4.88 -4.32
CA GLU A 40 -9.36 3.64 -3.54
C GLU A 40 -8.50 2.57 -4.26
N PRO A 41 -7.43 2.04 -3.63
CA PRO A 41 -6.46 1.16 -4.27
C PRO A 41 -6.93 -0.31 -4.38
N LYS A 42 -8.21 -0.57 -4.73
CA LYS A 42 -8.74 -1.94 -4.84
C LYS A 42 -7.96 -2.85 -5.80
N PRO A 43 -7.56 -2.39 -7.00
CA PRO A 43 -6.80 -3.26 -7.91
C PRO A 43 -5.48 -3.70 -7.30
N LEU A 44 -4.79 -2.78 -6.62
CA LEU A 44 -3.54 -3.05 -5.92
C LEU A 44 -3.74 -4.04 -4.76
N PHE A 45 -4.80 -3.90 -3.98
CA PHE A 45 -5.13 -4.86 -2.92
C PHE A 45 -5.24 -6.29 -3.46
N TYR A 46 -6.00 -6.49 -4.55
CA TYR A 46 -6.14 -7.82 -5.16
C TYR A 46 -4.85 -8.34 -5.77
N GLU A 47 -4.03 -7.46 -6.35
CA GLU A 47 -2.69 -7.80 -6.86
C GLU A 47 -1.79 -8.30 -5.71
N PHE A 48 -1.68 -7.54 -4.63
CA PHE A 48 -0.90 -7.92 -3.46
C PHE A 48 -1.40 -9.23 -2.82
N GLN A 49 -2.71 -9.38 -2.68
CA GLN A 49 -3.31 -10.61 -2.17
C GLN A 49 -3.01 -11.84 -3.05
N ALA A 50 -2.87 -11.65 -4.35
CA ALA A 50 -2.62 -12.75 -5.30
C ALA A 50 -1.14 -13.08 -5.48
N GLU A 51 -0.25 -12.07 -5.41
CA GLU A 51 1.14 -12.18 -5.85
C GLU A 51 2.18 -12.02 -4.73
N VAL A 52 1.79 -11.52 -3.55
CA VAL A 52 2.72 -11.21 -2.46
C VAL A 52 2.42 -12.07 -1.24
N ASP A 53 3.13 -13.19 -1.10
CA ASP A 53 2.93 -14.15 0.01
C ASP A 53 3.08 -13.52 1.41
N ALA A 54 3.94 -12.51 1.53
CA ALA A 54 4.20 -11.81 2.80
C ALA A 54 3.17 -10.71 3.11
N PHE A 55 2.20 -10.46 2.23
CA PHE A 55 1.17 -9.46 2.46
C PHE A 55 0.07 -10.00 3.37
N ASP A 56 -0.17 -9.30 4.48
CA ASP A 56 -1.22 -9.65 5.42
C ASP A 56 -2.55 -9.03 5.00
N ALA A 57 -3.26 -9.74 4.11
CA ALA A 57 -4.57 -9.31 3.63
C ALA A 57 -5.65 -9.30 4.74
N GLU A 58 -5.46 -10.03 5.85
CA GLU A 58 -6.41 -10.05 6.96
C GLU A 58 -6.32 -8.78 7.82
N ASN A 59 -5.12 -8.19 7.93
CA ASN A 59 -4.86 -6.95 8.65
C ASN A 59 -4.75 -5.71 7.74
N TYR A 60 -5.02 -5.85 6.44
CA TYR A 60 -5.11 -4.72 5.52
C TYR A 60 -6.26 -3.78 5.91
N ASP A 61 -6.00 -2.48 5.86
CA ASP A 61 -7.02 -1.45 6.05
C ASP A 61 -6.93 -0.37 4.97
N CYS A 62 -8.06 0.23 4.64
CA CYS A 62 -8.11 1.37 3.73
C CYS A 62 -9.21 2.34 4.16
N GLU A 63 -8.82 3.55 4.51
CA GLU A 63 -9.74 4.63 4.87
C GLU A 63 -9.75 5.75 3.83
N ARG A 64 -10.92 6.34 3.61
CA ARG A 64 -11.03 7.58 2.86
C ARG A 64 -10.93 8.75 3.84
N ALA A 65 -9.72 9.30 3.98
CA ALA A 65 -9.47 10.44 4.85
C ALA A 65 -10.21 11.70 4.39
N GLU A 66 -10.20 12.00 3.09
CA GLU A 66 -10.83 13.18 2.49
C GLU A 66 -11.32 12.86 1.06
N PRO A 67 -12.18 13.70 0.43
CA PRO A 67 -12.51 13.52 -0.98
C PRO A 67 -11.25 13.53 -1.86
N GLY A 68 -10.98 12.41 -2.54
CA GLY A 68 -9.76 12.25 -3.36
C GLY A 68 -8.49 11.95 -2.55
N LYS A 69 -8.62 11.52 -1.30
CA LYS A 69 -7.50 11.05 -0.47
C LYS A 69 -7.89 9.75 0.23
N PHE A 70 -7.23 8.69 -0.16
CA PHE A 70 -7.34 7.36 0.43
C PHE A 70 -6.02 7.00 1.07
N VAL A 71 -6.08 6.49 2.29
CA VAL A 71 -4.92 6.00 3.03
C VAL A 71 -5.12 4.49 3.17
N ALA A 72 -4.18 3.70 2.66
CA ALA A 72 -4.22 2.25 2.78
C ALA A 72 -2.97 1.75 3.51
N THR A 73 -3.18 0.83 4.43
CA THR A 73 -2.14 0.20 5.24
C THR A 73 -1.95 -1.22 4.76
N LEU A 74 -0.72 -1.54 4.33
CA LEU A 74 -0.32 -2.83 3.81
C LEU A 74 0.68 -3.48 4.79
N PRO A 75 0.22 -4.34 5.71
CA PRO A 75 1.11 -5.00 6.67
C PRO A 75 1.86 -6.18 6.03
N LYS A 76 3.06 -6.46 6.55
CA LYS A 76 3.93 -7.55 6.13
C LYS A 76 4.10 -8.59 7.25
N VAL A 77 3.95 -9.87 6.92
CA VAL A 77 4.14 -11.02 7.82
C VAL A 77 5.36 -11.86 7.47
#